data_AF-A0A1Q9N0S4-F1
#
_entry.id   AF-A0A1Q9N0S4-F1
#
_cell.length_a   1.000
_cell.length_b   1.000
_cell.length_c   1.000
_cell.angle_alpha   90.00
_cell.angle_beta   90.00
_cell.angle_gamma   90.00
#
_symmetry.space_group_name_H-M   'P 1'
#
loop_
_entity.id
_entity.type
_entity.pdbx_description
1 polymer ?
#
loop_
_entity_poly.entity_id
_entity_poly.type
_entity_poly.pdbx_seq_one_letter_code
_entity_poly.pdbx_strand_id
1 'polypeptide(L)'
;MSRPPNVKVTRPVPTYRALVKLYNKEEDADKVRHLHAIILMKKMRNAEAVAKMCGVSANTVRRWVEAFNAGGLEGLFKKKAPEDPQA
;
A
#
# COMPACT_ATOMS: atom_id res chain seq x y z
N MET A 1 2.95 17.38 -14.84
CA MET A 1 1.96 17.13 -13.77
C MET A 1 1.41 15.73 -14.00
N SER A 2 1.94 14.73 -13.30
CA SER A 2 1.44 13.35 -13.43
C SER A 2 0.05 13.24 -12.84
N ARG A 3 -0.90 12.68 -13.59
CA ARG A 3 -2.27 12.44 -13.11
C ARG A 3 -2.24 11.65 -11.79
N PRO A 4 -3.10 11.98 -10.82
CA PRO A 4 -3.24 11.18 -9.61
C PRO A 4 -3.55 9.73 -10.00
N PRO A 5 -2.84 8.73 -9.47
CA PRO A 5 -3.21 7.35 -9.68
C PRO A 5 -4.57 7.10 -9.03
N ASN A 6 -5.59 6.86 -9.86
CA ASN A 6 -6.97 6.61 -9.43
C ASN A 6 -7.12 5.14 -9.00
N VAL A 7 -6.37 4.75 -7.96
CA VAL A 7 -6.35 3.38 -7.43
C VAL A 7 -7.15 3.31 -6.14
N LYS A 8 -8.00 2.29 -6.01
CA LYS A 8 -8.86 2.09 -4.84
C LYS A 8 -8.62 0.70 -4.27
N VAL A 9 -8.61 0.61 -2.94
CA VAL A 9 -8.64 -0.68 -2.25
C VAL A 9 -10.05 -1.25 -2.42
N THR A 10 -10.22 -2.19 -3.35
CA THR A 10 -11.51 -2.83 -3.63
C THR A 10 -11.74 -4.04 -2.75
N ARG A 11 -10.66 -4.61 -2.20
CA ARG A 11 -10.73 -5.83 -1.42
C ARG A 11 -11.18 -5.54 0.02
N PRO A 12 -12.29 -6.17 0.49
CA PRO A 12 -12.82 -5.91 1.82
C PRO A 12 -11.95 -6.54 2.91
N VAL A 13 -11.28 -7.65 2.60
CA VAL A 13 -10.47 -8.45 3.53
C VAL A 13 -8.97 -8.31 3.22
N PRO A 14 -8.10 -8.08 4.22
CA PRO A 14 -8.41 -7.90 5.65
C PRO A 14 -9.17 -6.62 6.02
N THR A 15 -9.97 -6.74 7.08
CA THR A 15 -10.71 -5.61 7.66
C THR A 15 -9.76 -4.57 8.24
N TYR A 16 -10.21 -3.33 8.37
CA TYR A 16 -9.41 -2.24 8.93
C TYR A 16 -8.81 -2.61 10.30
N ARG A 17 -9.60 -3.24 11.19
CA ARG A 17 -9.13 -3.69 12.51
C ARG A 17 -8.02 -4.72 12.42
N ALA A 18 -8.10 -5.66 11.47
CA ALA A 18 -7.05 -6.66 11.27
C ALA A 18 -5.74 -6.02 10.77
N LEU A 19 -5.84 -5.06 9.85
CA LEU A 19 -4.68 -4.29 9.37
C LEU A 19 -4.00 -3.52 10.50
N VAL A 20 -4.77 -2.82 11.34
CA VAL A 20 -4.23 -2.08 12.49
C VAL A 20 -3.60 -3.03 13.51
N LYS A 21 -4.21 -4.20 13.76
CA LYS A 21 -3.65 -5.19 14.68
C LYS A 21 -2.31 -5.75 14.18
N LEU A 22 -2.18 -5.99 12.87
CA LEU A 22 -0.91 -6.40 12.26
C LEU A 22 0.11 -5.27 12.31
N TYR A 23 -0.28 -4.03 11.98
CA TYR A 23 0.60 -2.87 12.04
C TYR A 23 1.24 -2.68 13.42
N ASN A 24 0.48 -2.89 14.51
CA ASN A 24 1.02 -2.78 15.87
C ASN A 24 1.89 -3.98 16.30
N LYS A 25 1.80 -5.10 15.60
CA LYS A 25 2.54 -6.33 15.91
C LYS A 25 3.77 -6.53 15.05
N GLU A 26 3.80 -5.93 13.87
CA GLU A 26 4.93 -6.08 12.96
C GLU A 26 6.08 -5.16 13.35
N GLU A 27 7.27 -5.75 13.45
CA GLU A 27 8.52 -5.03 13.73
C GLU A 27 9.32 -4.73 12.46
N ASP A 28 8.98 -5.41 11.36
CA ASP A 28 9.63 -5.21 10.07
C ASP A 28 9.21 -3.85 9.48
N ALA A 29 10.18 -2.93 9.41
CA ALA A 29 9.95 -1.56 8.96
C ALA A 29 9.35 -1.48 7.54
N ASP A 30 9.63 -2.47 6.67
CA ASP A 30 9.08 -2.51 5.32
C ASP A 30 7.61 -2.91 5.36
N LYS A 31 7.26 -4.01 6.05
CA LYS A 31 5.86 -4.44 6.24
C LYS A 31 5.02 -3.38 6.95
N VAL A 32 5.57 -2.72 7.96
CA VAL A 32 4.91 -1.63 8.70
C VAL A 32 4.54 -0.48 7.75
N ARG A 33 5.46 -0.07 6.85
CA ARG A 33 5.17 0.95 5.84
C ARG A 33 4.06 0.52 4.88
N HIS A 34 4.13 -0.72 4.38
CA HIS A 34 3.11 -1.25 3.47
C HIS A 34 1.72 -1.27 4.13
N LEU A 35 1.64 -1.76 5.39
CA LEU A 35 0.41 -1.78 6.16
C LEU A 35 -0.13 -0.37 6.40
N HIS A 36 0.74 0.57 6.79
CA HIS A 36 0.35 1.95 7.04
C HIS A 36 -0.26 2.60 5.78
N ALA A 37 0.36 2.39 4.62
CA ALA A 37 -0.14 2.92 3.35
C ALA A 37 -1.54 2.38 3.00
N ILE A 38 -1.78 1.07 3.15
CA ILE A 38 -3.10 0.47 2.87
C ILE A 38 -4.17 0.96 3.86
N ILE A 39 -3.82 1.13 5.13
CA ILE A 39 -4.71 1.69 6.16
C ILE A 39 -5.13 3.12 5.78
N LEU A 40 -4.17 3.97 5.41
CA LEU A 40 -4.45 5.34 4.99
C LEU A 40 -5.25 5.38 3.68
N MET A 41 -4.98 4.48 2.73
CA MET A 41 -5.76 4.36 1.49
C MET A 41 -7.22 3.98 1.76
N LYS A 42 -7.50 3.11 2.74
CA LYS A 42 -8.88 2.80 3.14
C LYS A 42 -9.58 4.02 3.78
N LYS A 43 -8.84 4.82 4.56
CA LYS A 43 -9.38 5.99 5.25
C LYS A 43 -9.63 7.18 4.33
N MET A 44 -8.65 7.54 3.51
CA MET A 44 -8.64 8.81 2.75
C MET A 44 -8.92 8.62 1.26
N ARG A 45 -8.73 7.40 0.73
CA ARG A 45 -8.92 7.05 -0.69
C ARG A 45 -8.14 7.97 -1.65
N ASN A 46 -6.99 8.46 -1.22
CA ASN A 46 -6.15 9.39 -1.98
C ASN A 46 -4.69 8.92 -1.98
N ALA A 47 -4.23 8.39 -3.11
CA ALA A 47 -2.89 7.83 -3.23
C ALA A 47 -1.76 8.87 -3.13
N GLU A 48 -1.97 10.11 -3.58
CA GLU A 48 -0.95 11.16 -3.48
C GLU A 48 -0.74 11.63 -2.04
N ALA A 49 -1.84 11.83 -1.30
CA ALA A 49 -1.76 12.19 0.10
C ALA A 49 -1.08 11.09 0.92
N VAL A 50 -1.42 9.82 0.63
CA VAL A 50 -0.78 8.66 1.27
C VAL A 50 0.70 8.56 0.92
N ALA A 51 1.05 8.76 -0.35
CA ALA A 51 2.42 8.76 -0.82
C ALA A 51 3.27 9.81 -0.09
N LYS A 52 2.75 11.03 0.04
CA LYS A 52 3.41 12.12 0.78
C LYS A 52 3.56 11.81 2.27
N MET A 53 2.57 11.18 2.90
CA MET A 53 2.65 10.77 4.32
C MET A 53 3.63 9.61 4.56
N CYS A 54 3.73 8.68 3.61
CA CYS A 54 4.65 7.54 3.69
C CYS A 54 6.05 7.84 3.15
N GLY A 55 6.28 9.02 2.55
CA GLY A 55 7.56 9.39 1.94
C GLY A 55 7.91 8.57 0.69
N VAL A 56 6.91 8.11 -0.06
CA VAL A 56 7.08 7.32 -1.28
C VAL A 56 6.41 7.98 -2.48
N SER A 57 6.63 7.45 -3.68
CA SER A 57 5.95 7.91 -4.90
C SER A 57 4.51 7.39 -4.96
N ALA A 58 3.61 8.15 -5.58
CA ALA A 58 2.21 7.72 -5.79
C ALA A 58 2.12 6.43 -6.62
N ASN A 59 3.08 6.18 -7.52
CA ASN A 59 3.20 4.93 -8.27
C ASN A 59 3.51 3.72 -7.36
N THR A 60 4.34 3.92 -6.32
CA THR A 60 4.64 2.90 -5.31
C THR A 60 3.38 2.51 -4.54
N VAL A 61 2.61 3.51 -4.08
CA VAL A 61 1.33 3.28 -3.39
C VAL A 61 0.35 2.55 -4.31
N ARG A 62 0.29 2.91 -5.60
CA ARG A 62 -0.52 2.21 -6.58
C ARG A 62 -0.16 0.72 -6.68
N ARG A 63 1.13 0.40 -6.86
CA ARG A 63 1.63 -0.98 -6.93
C ARG A 63 1.25 -1.77 -5.68
N TRP A 64 1.37 -1.16 -4.49
CA TRP A 64 0.96 -1.79 -3.24
C TRP A 64 -0.54 -2.09 -3.17
N VAL A 65 -1.38 -1.14 -3.60
CA VAL A 65 -2.84 -1.35 -3.62
C VAL A 65 -3.23 -2.41 -4.66
N GLU A 66 -2.60 -2.43 -5.83
CA GLU A 66 -2.82 -3.46 -6.86
C GLU A 66 -2.39 -4.84 -6.34
N ALA A 67 -1.22 -4.95 -5.71
CA ALA A 67 -0.74 -6.18 -5.10
C ALA A 67 -1.65 -6.67 -3.95
N PHE A 68 -2.14 -5.74 -3.12
CA PHE A 68 -3.10 -6.03 -2.07
C PHE A 68 -4.46 -6.47 -2.64
N ASN A 69 -4.93 -5.85 -3.71
CA ASN A 69 -6.17 -6.25 -4.36
C ASN A 69 -6.03 -7.65 -4.99
N ALA A 70 -4.90 -7.95 -5.63
CA ALA A 70 -4.63 -9.24 -6.27
C ALA A 70 -4.43 -10.38 -5.26
N GLY A 71 -3.58 -10.19 -4.25
CA GLY A 71 -3.13 -11.26 -3.35
C GLY A 71 -3.37 -11.00 -1.86
N GLY A 72 -3.92 -9.86 -1.47
CA GLY A 72 -4.11 -9.49 -0.07
C GLY A 72 -2.78 -9.17 0.61
N LEU A 73 -2.66 -9.53 1.89
CA LEU A 73 -1.43 -9.33 2.65
C LEU A 73 -0.25 -10.10 2.06
N GLU A 74 -0.48 -11.32 1.59
CA GLU A 74 0.57 -12.10 0.95
C GLU A 74 1.07 -11.42 -0.32
N GLY A 75 0.16 -10.90 -1.15
CA GLY A 75 0.52 -10.10 -2.32
C GLY A 75 1.28 -8.82 -1.96
N LEU A 76 0.86 -8.15 -0.88
CA LEU A 76 1.48 -6.91 -0.39
C LEU A 76 2.88 -7.14 0.20
N PHE A 77 3.08 -8.22 0.95
CA PHE A 77 4.36 -8.58 1.55
C PHE A 77 5.26 -9.38 0.63
N LYS A 78 4.75 -9.81 -0.54
CA LYS A 78 5.56 -10.49 -1.53
C LYS A 78 6.62 -9.51 -2.01
N LYS A 79 7.82 -9.71 -1.49
CA LYS A 79 9.05 -9.05 -1.91
C LYS A 79 9.40 -9.55 -3.32
N LYS A 80 8.64 -9.09 -4.33
CA LYS A 80 9.08 -9.14 -5.72
C LYS A 80 9.75 -7.81 -6.02
N ALA A 81 11.07 -7.78 -5.83
CA ALA A 81 11.89 -7.23 -6.91
C ALA A 81 11.55 -8.07 -8.16
N PRO A 82 11.28 -7.43 -9.31
CA PRO A 82 12.38 -6.84 -10.06
C PRO A 82 12.05 -5.47 -10.70
N GLU A 83 13.13 -4.81 -11.09
CA GLU A 83 13.29 -3.80 -12.13
C GLU A 83 12.25 -2.66 -12.21
N ASP A 84 12.66 -1.47 -11.78
CA ASP A 84 12.24 -0.24 -12.43
C ASP A 84 13.40 0.15 -13.35
N PRO A 85 13.44 -0.28 -14.64
CA PRO A 85 14.21 0.44 -15.64
C PRO A 85 13.36 1.66 -15.98
N GLN A 86 13.44 2.70 -15.15
CA GLN A 86 12.93 4.00 -15.56
C GLN A 86 13.96 4.60 -16.53
N ALA A 87 13.91 4.13 -17.78
CA ALA A 87 14.51 4.75 -18.95
C ALA A 87 13.69 5.98 -19.39
#